data_AF-A0A8X7PB31-F1
#
_entry.id   AF-A0A8X7PB31-F1
#
_cell.length_a   1.000
_cell.length_b   1.000
_cell.length_c   1.000
_cell.angle_alpha   90.00
_cell.angle_beta   90.00
_cell.angle_gamma   90.00
#
_symmetry.space_group_name_H-M   'P 1'
#
loop_
_entity.id
_entity.type
_entity.pdbx_description
1 polymer ?
#
loop_
_entity_poly.entity_id
_entity_poly.type
_entity_poly.pdbx_seq_one_letter_code
_entity_poly.pdbx_strand_id
1 'polypeptide(L)'
;MFPATSHWFPRINVRDPYKRLGISKMASEDEIQGARNFLIQQYAGHIPSVDAIESAHDKIIMQKFHERKNPKIDITKKVRQVRQSKAVNFVFERFQAPPTAFPVKTAVTFAVLRALTDSAGFVISSSYVLLHPP
;
A
#
# COMPACT_ATOMS: atom_id res chain seq x y z
N MET A 1 26.30 -12.02 -36.98
CA MET A 1 25.59 -12.78 -35.93
C MET A 1 26.60 -13.04 -34.81
N PHE A 2 26.52 -12.30 -33.69
CA PHE A 2 27.43 -12.49 -32.57
C PHE A 2 26.95 -13.68 -31.72
N PRO A 3 27.82 -14.64 -31.37
CA PRO A 3 27.40 -15.83 -30.62
C PRO A 3 26.94 -15.43 -29.21
N ALA A 4 25.77 -15.94 -28.79
CA ALA A 4 25.27 -15.77 -27.44
C ALA A 4 26.21 -16.51 -26.46
N THR A 5 27.01 -15.75 -25.72
CA THR A 5 27.92 -16.29 -24.70
C THR A 5 27.12 -16.56 -23.44
N SER A 6 26.43 -17.70 -23.39
CA SER A 6 25.71 -18.09 -22.18
C SER A 6 26.69 -18.53 -21.10
N HIS A 7 26.67 -17.83 -19.97
CA HIS A 7 26.92 -18.51 -18.71
C HIS A 7 25.99 -18.09 -17.59
N TRP A 8 25.81 -16.79 -17.32
CA TRP A 8 24.88 -16.27 -16.31
C TRP A 8 25.12 -14.77 -16.15
N PHE A 9 24.10 -13.97 -15.83
CA PHE A 9 24.28 -12.55 -15.55
C PHE A 9 24.76 -12.34 -14.10
N PRO A 10 26.01 -11.90 -13.88
CA PRO A 10 26.62 -11.88 -12.55
C PRO A 10 25.96 -10.88 -11.58
N ARG A 11 25.25 -9.87 -12.10
CA ARG A 11 24.65 -8.80 -11.30
C ARG A 11 23.16 -8.99 -11.02
N ILE A 12 22.62 -10.20 -11.21
CA ILE A 12 21.19 -10.50 -11.03
C ILE A 12 20.67 -10.11 -9.63
N ASN A 13 21.50 -10.30 -8.59
CA ASN A 13 21.14 -10.07 -7.18
C ASN A 13 21.45 -8.65 -6.69
N VAL A 14 22.01 -7.78 -7.52
CA VAL A 14 22.35 -6.41 -7.13
C VAL A 14 21.06 -5.60 -7.00
N ARG A 15 20.74 -5.05 -5.81
CA ARG A 15 19.47 -4.33 -5.59
C ARG A 15 19.38 -2.99 -6.32
N ASP A 16 20.50 -2.31 -6.45
CA ASP A 16 20.61 -1.00 -7.09
C ASP A 16 20.54 -1.15 -8.63
N PRO A 17 19.53 -0.59 -9.30
CA PRO A 17 19.31 -0.81 -10.72
C PRO A 17 20.41 -0.19 -11.61
N TYR A 18 21.02 0.93 -11.19
CA TYR A 18 22.12 1.57 -11.93
C TYR A 18 23.37 0.68 -11.89
N LYS A 19 23.71 0.18 -10.69
CA LYS A 19 24.82 -0.78 -10.53
C LYS A 19 24.56 -2.11 -11.23
N ARG A 20 23.30 -2.54 -11.27
CA ARG A 20 22.90 -3.76 -11.99
C ARG A 20 23.17 -3.62 -13.48
N LEU A 21 22.77 -2.52 -14.11
CA LEU A 21 23.07 -2.21 -15.51
C LEU A 21 24.55 -1.83 -15.75
N GLY A 22 25.30 -1.47 -14.71
CA GLY A 22 26.69 -1.05 -14.83
C GLY A 22 26.87 0.39 -15.29
N ILE A 23 25.88 1.24 -15.03
CA ILE A 23 25.84 2.65 -15.41
C ILE A 23 25.87 3.55 -14.17
N SER A 24 26.19 4.82 -14.37
CA SER A 24 26.12 5.83 -13.31
C SER A 24 24.66 6.22 -13.01
N LYS A 25 24.40 6.65 -11.76
CA LYS A 25 23.12 7.29 -11.38
C LYS A 25 22.82 8.58 -12.17
N MET A 26 23.86 9.21 -12.70
CA MET A 26 23.76 10.42 -13.54
C MET A 26 23.75 10.10 -15.04
N ALA A 27 23.68 8.82 -15.42
CA ALA A 27 23.67 8.42 -16.82
C ALA A 27 22.45 9.01 -17.55
N SER A 28 22.66 9.35 -18.82
CA SER A 28 21.59 9.83 -19.70
C SER A 28 20.60 8.71 -20.04
N GLU A 29 19.42 9.07 -20.56
CA GLU A 29 18.44 8.08 -20.99
C GLU A 29 18.98 7.17 -22.11
N ASP A 30 19.75 7.75 -23.03
CA ASP A 30 20.37 7.01 -24.13
C ASP A 30 21.40 5.99 -23.63
N GLU A 31 22.18 6.35 -22.60
CA GLU A 31 23.11 5.41 -21.95
C GLU A 31 22.38 4.28 -21.23
N ILE A 32 21.26 4.59 -20.56
CA ILE A 32 20.42 3.59 -19.89
C ILE A 32 19.89 2.58 -20.92
N GLN A 33 19.34 3.09 -22.04
CA GLN A 33 18.77 2.26 -23.09
C GLN A 33 19.84 1.45 -23.85
N GLY A 34 20.99 2.07 -24.11
CA GLY A 34 22.14 1.42 -24.73
C GLY A 34 22.69 0.29 -23.87
N ALA A 35 22.88 0.51 -22.57
CA ALA A 35 23.33 -0.51 -21.63
C ALA A 35 22.35 -1.69 -21.55
N ARG A 36 21.04 -1.42 -21.51
CA ARG A 36 19.99 -2.45 -21.57
C ARG A 36 20.12 -3.28 -22.85
N ASN A 37 20.14 -2.65 -24.01
CA ASN A 37 20.20 -3.35 -25.29
C ASN A 37 21.46 -4.22 -25.42
N PHE A 38 22.60 -3.69 -25.01
CA PHE A 38 23.86 -4.43 -24.99
C PHE A 38 23.77 -5.68 -24.10
N LEU A 39 23.28 -5.53 -22.87
CA LEU A 39 23.16 -6.64 -21.92
C LEU A 39 22.12 -7.69 -22.37
N ILE A 40 20.99 -7.27 -22.93
CA ILE A 40 19.99 -8.20 -23.47
C ILE A 40 20.57 -9.00 -24.62
N GLN A 41 21.29 -8.37 -25.55
CA GLN A 41 21.95 -9.09 -26.65
C GLN A 41 23.01 -10.06 -26.15
N GLN A 42 23.79 -9.67 -25.14
CA GLN A 42 24.82 -10.51 -24.55
C GLN A 42 24.24 -11.74 -23.81
N TYR A 43 23.11 -11.57 -23.12
CA TYR A 43 22.49 -12.60 -22.28
C TYR A 43 21.18 -13.17 -22.84
N ALA A 44 20.88 -12.97 -24.13
CA ALA A 44 19.62 -13.33 -24.76
C ALA A 44 19.22 -14.82 -24.59
N GLY A 45 20.20 -15.70 -24.37
CA GLY A 45 19.98 -17.14 -24.15
C GLY A 45 19.60 -17.53 -22.72
N HIS A 46 19.56 -16.62 -21.76
CA HIS A 46 19.24 -16.92 -20.35
C HIS A 46 18.10 -16.04 -19.84
N ILE A 47 16.87 -16.59 -19.84
CA ILE A 47 15.64 -15.89 -19.48
C ILE A 47 15.73 -15.16 -18.13
N PRO A 48 16.23 -15.78 -17.03
CA PRO A 48 16.34 -15.08 -15.75
C PRO A 48 17.30 -13.89 -15.77
N SER A 49 18.34 -13.95 -16.62
CA SER A 49 19.27 -12.82 -16.79
C SER A 49 18.57 -11.65 -17.47
N VAL A 50 17.83 -11.95 -18.54
CA VAL A 50 17.10 -10.94 -19.31
C VAL A 50 16.05 -10.27 -18.42
N ASP A 51 15.25 -11.04 -17.69
CA ASP A 51 14.25 -10.52 -16.76
C ASP A 51 14.85 -9.61 -15.68
N ALA A 52 16.03 -9.97 -15.16
CA ALA A 52 16.72 -9.12 -14.20
C ALA A 52 17.26 -7.82 -14.79
N ILE A 53 17.65 -7.82 -16.07
CA ILE A 53 18.07 -6.62 -16.81
C ILE A 53 16.86 -5.71 -17.07
N GLU A 54 15.73 -6.27 -17.50
CA GLU A 54 14.49 -5.53 -17.75
C GLU A 54 13.91 -4.93 -16.46
N SER A 55 13.84 -5.71 -15.39
CA SER A 55 13.40 -5.22 -14.07
C SER A 55 14.31 -4.10 -13.53
N ALA A 56 15.60 -4.07 -13.88
CA ALA A 56 16.49 -2.97 -13.53
C ALA A 56 16.08 -1.67 -14.22
N HIS A 57 15.80 -1.78 -15.53
CA HIS A 57 15.36 -0.67 -16.35
C HIS A 57 14.01 -0.11 -15.87
N ASP A 58 13.03 -0.98 -15.62
CA ASP A 58 11.70 -0.57 -15.15
C ASP A 58 11.76 0.17 -13.81
N LYS A 59 12.67 -0.23 -12.92
CA LYS A 59 12.90 0.49 -11.65
C LYS A 59 13.45 1.89 -11.87
N ILE A 60 14.35 2.09 -12.84
CA ILE A 60 14.88 3.42 -13.16
C ILE A 60 13.78 4.31 -13.72
N ILE A 61 12.95 3.78 -14.63
CA ILE A 61 11.78 4.48 -15.17
C ILE A 61 10.83 4.88 -14.03
N MET A 62 10.51 3.92 -13.15
CA MET A 62 9.60 4.14 -12.02
C MET A 62 10.14 5.17 -11.03
N GLN A 63 11.45 5.15 -10.77
CA GLN A 63 12.12 6.12 -9.88
C GLN A 63 12.05 7.54 -10.47
N LYS A 64 12.38 7.70 -11.76
CA LYS A 64 12.23 8.99 -12.47
C LYS A 64 10.78 9.47 -12.49
N PHE A 65 9.81 8.56 -12.56
CA PHE A 65 8.39 8.89 -12.50
C PHE A 65 7.95 9.38 -11.11
N HIS A 66 8.42 8.72 -10.04
CA HIS A 66 8.13 9.13 -8.66
C HIS A 66 8.71 10.51 -8.33
N GLU A 67 9.92 10.81 -8.80
CA GLU A 67 10.52 12.15 -8.66
C GLU A 67 9.68 13.25 -9.32
N ARG A 68 8.94 12.92 -10.39
CA ARG A 68 8.02 13.87 -11.06
C ARG A 68 6.63 13.92 -10.43
N LYS A 69 6.09 12.80 -9.95
CA LYS A 69 4.76 12.73 -9.33
C LYS A 69 4.74 13.21 -7.89
N ASN A 70 5.86 13.09 -7.19
CA ASN A 70 6.06 13.59 -5.84
C ASN A 70 7.21 14.61 -5.90
N PRO A 71 6.97 15.86 -6.35
CA PRO A 71 7.89 16.93 -5.96
C PRO A 71 8.01 16.86 -4.44
N LYS A 72 9.13 17.28 -3.86
CA LYS A 72 9.27 17.42 -2.40
C LYS A 72 8.18 18.38 -1.87
N ILE A 73 6.94 17.92 -1.77
CA ILE A 73 5.87 18.62 -1.10
C ILE A 73 6.24 18.36 0.34
N ASP A 74 6.64 19.41 1.04
CA ASP A 74 6.71 19.42 2.49
C ASP A 74 5.29 19.15 3.01
N ILE A 75 4.89 17.87 3.03
CA ILE A 75 3.54 17.41 3.41
C ILE A 75 3.23 17.96 4.81
N THR A 76 4.25 18.02 5.68
CA THR A 76 4.21 18.61 7.01
C THR A 76 3.83 20.10 7.01
N LYS A 77 4.36 20.90 6.08
CA LYS A 77 4.01 22.33 5.98
C LYS A 77 2.62 22.53 5.41
N LYS A 78 2.24 21.74 4.39
CA LYS A 78 0.93 21.86 3.75
C LYS A 78 -0.21 21.38 4.65
N VAL A 79 -0.01 20.33 5.44
CA VAL A 79 -0.99 19.87 6.45
C VAL A 79 -1.20 20.91 7.56
N ARG A 80 -0.12 21.57 8.03
CA ARG A 80 -0.23 22.66 9.02
C ARG A 80 -0.99 23.87 8.45
N GLN A 81 -0.71 24.23 7.21
CA GLN A 81 -1.36 25.37 6.53
C GLN A 81 -2.84 25.09 6.20
N VAL A 82 -3.19 23.86 5.82
CA VAL A 82 -4.58 23.44 5.57
C VAL A 82 -5.39 23.39 6.87
N ARG A 83 -4.83 22.88 7.97
CA ARG A 83 -5.46 22.94 9.31
C ARG A 83 -5.70 24.36 9.83
N GLN A 84 -4.89 25.33 9.42
CA GLN A 84 -5.03 26.74 9.83
C GLN A 84 -5.94 27.56 8.89
N SER A 85 -6.36 27.00 7.76
CA SER A 85 -7.21 27.72 6.81
C SER A 85 -8.65 27.80 7.34
N LYS A 86 -9.14 29.03 7.55
CA LYS A 86 -10.51 29.32 8.04
C LYS A 86 -11.61 28.63 7.21
N ALA A 87 -11.35 28.34 5.94
CA ALA A 87 -12.28 27.67 5.03
C ALA A 87 -12.55 26.20 5.41
N VAL A 88 -11.55 25.47 5.89
CA VAL A 88 -11.72 24.06 6.31
C VAL A 88 -12.44 23.99 7.65
N ASN A 89 -12.17 24.93 8.57
CA ASN A 89 -12.94 25.05 9.81
C ASN A 89 -14.42 25.29 9.54
N PHE A 90 -14.80 26.15 8.58
CA PHE A 90 -16.21 26.38 8.27
C PHE A 90 -16.94 25.12 7.76
N VAL A 91 -16.26 24.25 7.00
CA VAL A 91 -16.84 22.99 6.53
C VAL A 91 -16.93 21.96 7.67
N PHE A 92 -15.93 21.90 8.55
CA PHE A 92 -15.98 21.09 9.78
C PHE A 92 -17.02 21.61 10.78
N GLU A 93 -17.29 22.91 10.84
CA GLU A 93 -18.34 23.52 11.68
C GLU A 93 -19.74 23.13 11.19
N ARG A 94 -19.95 23.06 9.86
CA ARG A 94 -21.22 22.59 9.28
C ARG A 94 -21.46 21.09 9.45
N PHE A 95 -20.39 20.33 9.68
CA PHE A 95 -20.41 18.90 10.03
C PHE A 95 -19.80 18.66 11.41
N GLN A 96 -20.10 19.52 12.39
CA GLN A 96 -19.84 19.24 13.80
C GLN A 96 -20.60 17.97 14.18
N ALA A 97 -19.93 16.82 14.05
CA ALA A 97 -20.34 15.62 14.75
C ALA A 97 -20.35 15.97 16.25
N PRO A 98 -21.45 15.71 16.96
CA PRO A 98 -21.53 16.04 18.38
C PRO A 98 -20.39 15.36 19.15
N PRO A 99 -19.86 16.00 20.21
CA PRO A 99 -18.80 15.44 21.04
C PRO A 99 -19.20 14.03 21.50
N THR A 100 -18.20 13.17 21.65
CA THR A 100 -18.17 11.70 21.82
C THR A 100 -19.05 11.08 22.92
N ALA A 101 -20.04 11.79 23.44
CA ALA A 101 -21.03 11.33 24.42
C ALA A 101 -22.16 10.47 23.81
N PHE A 102 -22.30 10.40 22.49
CA PHE A 102 -23.37 9.63 21.84
C PHE A 102 -23.16 8.10 21.84
N PRO A 103 -21.98 7.53 21.52
CA PRO A 103 -21.85 6.06 21.43
C PRO A 103 -21.94 5.34 22.78
N VAL A 104 -21.64 6.01 23.90
CA VAL A 104 -21.70 5.39 25.24
C VAL A 104 -23.15 5.14 25.67
N LYS A 105 -24.05 6.08 25.40
CA LYS A 105 -25.46 5.96 25.79
C LYS A 105 -26.15 4.82 25.05
N THR A 106 -25.86 4.66 23.75
CA THR A 106 -26.37 3.53 22.97
C THR A 106 -25.84 2.19 23.47
N ALA A 107 -24.54 2.10 23.79
CA ALA A 107 -23.94 0.87 24.29
C ALA A 107 -24.57 0.38 25.60
N VAL A 108 -24.88 1.29 26.54
CA VAL A 108 -25.55 0.95 27.81
C VAL A 108 -26.98 0.45 27.58
N THR A 109 -27.75 1.11 26.70
CA THR A 109 -29.12 0.67 26.38
C THR A 109 -29.14 -0.73 25.76
N PHE A 110 -28.21 -1.04 24.85
CA PHE A 110 -28.10 -2.38 24.28
C PHE A 110 -27.69 -3.44 25.31
N ALA A 111 -26.81 -3.11 26.25
CA ALA A 111 -26.42 -4.02 27.34
C ALA A 111 -27.59 -4.32 28.29
N VAL A 112 -28.38 -3.29 28.66
CA VAL A 112 -29.57 -3.45 29.51
C VAL A 112 -30.65 -4.26 28.80
N LEU A 113 -30.92 -3.98 27.52
CA LEU A 113 -31.89 -4.74 26.73
C LEU A 113 -31.50 -6.23 26.60
N ARG A 114 -30.20 -6.50 26.44
CA ARG A 114 -29.68 -7.88 26.40
C ARG A 114 -29.87 -8.59 27.76
N ALA A 115 -29.52 -7.94 28.86
CA ALA A 115 -29.68 -8.52 30.20
C ALA A 115 -31.16 -8.78 30.55
N LEU A 116 -32.07 -7.89 30.15
CA LEU A 116 -33.51 -8.11 30.30
C LEU A 116 -34.01 -9.29 29.44
N THR A 117 -33.50 -9.44 28.22
CA THR A 117 -33.87 -10.54 27.31
C THR A 117 -33.35 -11.91 27.77
N ASP A 118 -32.17 -11.98 28.38
CA ASP A 118 -31.61 -13.23 28.93
C ASP A 118 -32.42 -13.78 30.12
N SER A 119 -33.14 -12.91 30.85
CA SER A 119 -34.03 -13.34 31.94
C SER A 119 -35.37 -13.94 31.46
N ALA A 120 -35.83 -13.62 30.24
CA ALA A 120 -37.07 -14.17 29.68
C ALA A 120 -36.86 -15.48 28.92
N GLY A 121 -35.69 -15.68 28.29
CA GLY A 121 -35.34 -16.92 27.58
C GLY A 121 -35.18 -18.14 28.51
N PHE A 122 -34.68 -17.93 29.73
CA PHE A 122 -34.46 -18.99 30.70
C PHE A 122 -35.78 -19.52 31.33
N VAL A 123 -36.75 -18.65 31.57
CA VAL A 123 -38.03 -19.01 32.21
C VAL A 123 -38.97 -19.73 31.23
N ILE A 124 -38.92 -19.36 29.93
CA ILE A 124 -39.74 -20.02 28.90
C ILE A 124 -39.25 -21.46 28.63
N SER A 125 -37.92 -21.70 28.63
CA SER A 125 -37.37 -23.04 28.48
C SER A 125 -37.69 -23.95 29.68
N SER A 126 -37.61 -23.42 30.91
CA SER A 126 -37.94 -24.19 32.12
C SER A 126 -39.44 -24.53 32.24
N SER A 127 -40.33 -23.70 31.70
CA SER A 127 -41.78 -23.94 31.72
C SER A 127 -42.21 -24.96 30.65
N TYR A 128 -41.54 -24.99 29.50
CA TYR A 128 -41.84 -25.93 28.42
C TYR A 128 -41.46 -27.38 28.76
N VAL A 129 -40.39 -27.59 29.54
CA VAL A 129 -39.93 -28.93 29.97
C VAL A 129 -40.80 -29.53 31.09
N LEU A 130 -41.58 -28.71 31.81
CA LEU A 130 -42.43 -29.15 32.92
C LEU A 130 -43.87 -29.51 32.50
N LEU A 131 -44.31 -29.16 31.29
CA LEU A 131 -45.66 -29.45 30.79
C LEU A 131 -45.73 -30.67 29.85
N HIS A 132 -44.60 -31.22 29.43
CA HIS A 132 -44.54 -32.42 28.58
C HIS A 132 -43.36 -33.33 28.99
N PRO A 133 -43.54 -34.24 29.94
CA PRO A 133 -42.58 -35.32 30.17
C PRO A 133 -42.62 -36.33 29.00
N PRO A 134 -41.50 -37.03 28.70
CA PRO A 134 -41.49 -38.15 27.76
C PRO A 134 -42.26 -39.38 28.28
#